data_AF-A0A7K3YZR7-F1
#
_entry.id   AF-A0A7K3YZR7-F1
#
_cell.length_a   1.000
_cell.length_b   1.000
_cell.length_c   1.000
_cell.angle_alpha   90.00
_cell.angle_beta   90.00
_cell.angle_gamma   90.00
#
_symmetry.space_group_name_H-M   'P 1'
#
loop_
_entity.id
_entity.type
_entity.pdbx_description
1 polymer ?
#
loop_
_entity_poly.entity_id
_entity_poly.type
_entity_poly.pdbx_seq_one_letter_code
_entity_poly.pdbx_strand_id
1 'polypeptide(L)'
;MAKKATKKKTEEEPLKLFYIFYNQERWDNWLKTLSEASFDADPKSDEMPEGFRILDGFSVDITIEVLKILKLYQNKRFSREEALDKLAAVEAIVMSAPPKGDLEELVEILQLPKLVLFGGSRKYISGEFDKDIKTLVKTGRAQIDKDMELALETASNIAAAVIDGAACCGKYVKDDLENPTLFDEWLIECERMNEGMTSLKNFDESTGEDD
;
A
#
# COMPACT_ATOMS: atom_id res chain seq x y z
N MET A 1 37.95 33.39 19.54
CA MET A 1 37.73 32.77 18.21
C MET A 1 37.58 31.27 18.40
N ALA A 2 36.37 30.78 18.69
CA ALA A 2 36.10 29.36 18.91
C ALA A 2 35.82 28.66 17.57
N LYS A 3 36.57 27.60 17.26
CA LYS A 3 36.40 26.78 16.07
C LYS A 3 35.08 25.99 16.18
N LYS A 4 34.14 26.21 15.26
CA LYS A 4 32.95 25.37 15.09
C LYS A 4 33.39 24.00 14.59
N ALA A 5 33.10 22.96 15.37
CA ALA A 5 33.20 21.57 14.95
C ALA A 5 32.05 21.25 13.99
N THR A 6 32.38 20.89 12.76
CA THR A 6 31.45 20.36 11.76
C THR A 6 31.05 18.95 12.19
N LYS A 7 29.77 18.73 12.52
CA LYS A 7 29.21 17.39 12.71
C LYS A 7 29.32 16.62 11.38
N LYS A 8 30.10 15.53 11.39
CA LYS A 8 30.06 14.49 10.35
C LYS A 8 28.62 13.96 10.29
N LYS A 9 27.98 14.07 9.13
CA LYS A 9 26.81 13.23 8.82
C LYS A 9 27.33 11.80 8.77
N THR A 10 26.75 10.93 9.56
CA THR A 10 26.91 9.48 9.40
C THR A 10 26.31 9.15 8.04
N GLU A 11 27.13 8.73 7.07
CA GLU A 11 26.63 8.02 5.90
C GLU A 11 26.03 6.72 6.44
N GLU A 12 24.70 6.62 6.40
CA GLU A 12 24.02 5.34 6.59
C GLU A 12 24.50 4.42 5.47
N GLU A 13 25.05 3.26 5.82
CA GLU A 13 25.42 2.25 4.83
C GLU A 13 24.20 1.96 3.95
N PRO A 14 24.35 1.87 2.62
CA PRO A 14 23.23 1.58 1.75
C PRO A 14 22.60 0.26 2.18
N LEU A 15 21.33 0.32 2.57
CA LEU A 15 20.54 -0.85 2.91
C LEU A 15 20.61 -1.81 1.71
N LYS A 16 21.06 -3.04 1.94
CA LYS A 16 21.16 -4.03 0.87
C LYS A 16 19.75 -4.27 0.30
N LEU A 17 19.62 -4.22 -1.03
CA LEU A 17 18.36 -4.39 -1.77
C LEU A 17 17.49 -5.58 -1.31
N PHE A 18 18.13 -6.64 -0.80
CA PHE A 18 17.45 -7.82 -0.26
C PHE A 18 16.50 -7.54 0.91
N TYR A 19 16.74 -6.47 1.68
CA TYR A 19 15.87 -6.05 2.79
C TYR A 19 14.79 -5.04 2.37
N ILE A 20 14.82 -4.57 1.12
CA ILE A 20 13.89 -3.54 0.62
C ILE A 20 12.61 -4.15 0.07
N PHE A 21 12.63 -5.39 -0.39
CA PHE A 21 11.47 -5.98 -1.07
C PHE A 21 10.73 -6.99 -0.21
N TYR A 22 9.40 -6.88 -0.30
CA TYR A 22 8.48 -7.83 0.29
C TYR A 22 8.78 -9.25 -0.19
N ASN A 23 8.83 -10.19 0.74
CA ASN A 23 9.20 -11.58 0.48
C ASN A 23 8.30 -12.54 1.26
N GLN A 24 8.39 -13.84 0.93
CA GLN A 24 7.56 -14.88 1.54
C GLN A 24 7.77 -14.99 3.06
N GLU A 25 9.01 -14.86 3.53
CA GLU A 25 9.31 -14.93 4.97
C GLU A 25 8.59 -13.80 5.75
N ARG A 26 8.55 -12.59 5.20
CA ARG A 26 7.85 -11.45 5.81
C ARG A 26 6.34 -11.68 5.84
N TRP A 27 5.77 -12.21 4.76
CA TRP A 27 4.36 -12.61 4.70
C TRP A 27 4.02 -13.66 5.75
N ASP A 28 4.81 -14.74 5.80
CA ASP A 28 4.60 -15.84 6.75
C ASP A 28 4.74 -15.38 8.20
N ASN A 29 5.67 -14.46 8.47
CA ASN A 29 5.83 -13.85 9.79
C ASN A 29 4.59 -13.04 10.19
N TRP A 30 4.03 -12.23 9.28
CA TRP A 30 2.78 -11.52 9.54
C TRP A 30 1.61 -12.46 9.80
N LEU A 31 1.45 -13.50 8.97
CA LEU A 31 0.40 -14.51 9.17
C LEU A 31 0.55 -15.21 10.53
N LYS A 32 1.77 -15.57 10.91
CA LYS A 32 2.04 -16.17 12.22
C LYS A 32 1.67 -15.21 13.35
N THR A 33 2.12 -13.96 13.29
CA THR A 33 1.79 -12.95 14.30
C THR A 33 0.29 -12.72 14.40
N LEU A 34 -0.43 -12.71 13.28
CA LEU A 34 -1.89 -12.60 13.26
C LEU A 34 -2.58 -13.83 13.86
N SER A 35 -2.05 -15.03 13.61
CA SER A 35 -2.60 -16.30 14.15
C SER A 35 -2.50 -16.40 15.68
N GLU A 36 -1.54 -15.70 16.27
CA GLU A 36 -1.28 -15.70 17.71
C GLU A 36 -2.01 -14.55 18.43
N ALA A 37 -2.67 -13.65 17.69
CA ALA A 37 -3.28 -12.43 18.21
C ALA A 37 -4.70 -12.65 18.76
N SER A 38 -5.05 -11.88 19.79
CA SER A 38 -6.44 -11.83 20.29
C SER A 38 -7.27 -10.79 19.56
N PHE A 39 -8.48 -11.19 19.14
CA PHE A 39 -9.50 -10.30 18.56
C PHE A 39 -10.56 -9.88 19.58
N ASP A 40 -10.48 -10.39 20.81
CA ASP A 40 -11.40 -10.05 21.87
C ASP A 40 -11.18 -8.61 22.35
N ALA A 41 -12.27 -7.86 22.51
CA ALA A 41 -12.23 -6.55 23.13
C ALA A 41 -11.94 -6.70 24.64
N ASP A 42 -10.93 -5.98 25.13
CA ASP A 42 -10.72 -5.84 26.57
C ASP A 42 -11.79 -4.90 27.14
N PRO A 43 -12.70 -5.37 28.03
CA PRO A 43 -13.74 -4.51 28.60
C PRO A 43 -13.21 -3.33 29.43
N LYS A 44 -11.90 -3.30 29.72
CA LYS A 44 -11.23 -2.26 30.50
C LYS A 44 -10.37 -1.32 29.65
N SER A 45 -10.34 -1.51 28.34
CA SER A 45 -9.57 -0.69 27.42
C SER A 45 -10.48 -0.11 26.32
N ASP A 46 -10.27 1.15 25.98
CA ASP A 46 -10.87 1.78 24.80
C ASP A 46 -10.02 1.54 23.54
N GLU A 47 -8.92 0.79 23.65
CA GLU A 47 -8.07 0.43 22.51
C GLU A 47 -8.71 -0.66 21.64
N MET A 48 -8.45 -0.56 20.34
CA MET A 48 -8.81 -1.60 19.39
C MET A 48 -8.11 -2.94 19.74
N PRO A 49 -8.80 -4.09 19.62
CA PRO A 49 -8.21 -5.40 19.88
C PRO A 49 -6.87 -5.60 19.14
N GLU A 50 -5.97 -6.36 19.76
CA GLU A 50 -4.62 -6.59 19.26
C GLU A 50 -4.61 -7.12 17.82
N GLY A 51 -5.45 -8.11 17.52
CA GLY A 51 -5.56 -8.71 16.19
C GLY A 51 -5.91 -7.70 15.11
N PHE A 52 -6.82 -6.76 15.38
CA PHE A 52 -7.16 -5.71 14.41
C PHE A 52 -6.03 -4.70 14.22
N ARG A 53 -5.29 -4.35 15.27
CA ARG A 53 -4.09 -3.49 15.15
C ARG A 53 -2.98 -4.16 14.35
N ILE A 54 -2.78 -5.47 14.55
CA ILE A 54 -1.83 -6.27 13.77
C ILE A 54 -2.27 -6.35 12.31
N LEU A 55 -3.55 -6.59 12.04
CA LEU A 55 -4.11 -6.63 10.69
C LEU A 55 -3.93 -5.28 9.95
N ASP A 56 -4.18 -4.17 10.63
CA ASP A 56 -3.94 -2.84 10.06
C ASP A 56 -2.44 -2.62 9.78
N GLY A 57 -1.56 -2.99 10.71
CA GLY A 57 -0.11 -2.92 10.52
C GLY A 57 0.37 -3.76 9.35
N PHE A 58 -0.16 -4.98 9.19
CA PHE A 58 0.10 -5.87 8.07
C PHE A 58 -0.33 -5.23 6.74
N SER A 59 -1.51 -4.61 6.72
CA SER A 59 -2.01 -3.85 5.57
C SER A 59 -1.10 -2.66 5.21
N VAL A 60 -0.68 -1.86 6.20
CA VAL A 60 0.27 -0.74 5.99
C VAL A 60 1.58 -1.27 5.40
N ASP A 61 2.11 -2.36 5.95
CA ASP A 61 3.40 -2.92 5.57
C ASP A 61 3.43 -3.27 4.08
N ILE A 62 2.42 -4.02 3.61
CA ILE A 62 2.27 -4.36 2.19
C ILE A 62 2.24 -3.09 1.32
N THR A 63 1.42 -2.11 1.72
CA THR A 63 1.29 -0.84 0.97
C THR A 63 2.63 -0.13 0.86
N ILE A 64 3.34 0.07 1.97
CA ILE A 64 4.64 0.75 1.97
C ILE A 64 5.66 0.04 1.09
N GLU A 65 5.70 -1.28 1.12
CA GLU A 65 6.69 -2.07 0.37
C GLU A 65 6.42 -2.01 -1.15
N VAL A 66 5.16 -1.98 -1.56
CA VAL A 66 4.79 -1.69 -2.97
C VAL A 66 5.15 -0.26 -3.35
N LEU A 67 4.87 0.73 -2.50
CA LEU A 67 5.19 2.13 -2.80
C LEU A 67 6.71 2.38 -2.90
N LYS A 68 7.55 1.65 -2.17
CA LYS A 68 9.01 1.70 -2.34
C LYS A 68 9.45 1.33 -3.76
N ILE A 69 8.82 0.31 -4.37
CA ILE A 69 9.07 -0.06 -5.78
C ILE A 69 8.73 1.13 -6.70
N LEU A 70 7.58 1.77 -6.46
CA LEU A 70 7.16 2.95 -7.24
C LEU A 70 8.10 4.14 -7.05
N LYS A 71 8.64 4.35 -5.84
CA LYS A 71 9.64 5.39 -5.59
C LYS A 71 10.95 5.12 -6.30
N LEU A 72 11.43 3.87 -6.31
CA LEU A 72 12.62 3.49 -7.08
C LEU A 72 12.39 3.71 -8.58
N TYR A 73 11.19 3.42 -9.09
CA TYR A 73 10.82 3.74 -10.46
C TYR A 73 10.79 5.27 -10.72
N GLN A 74 10.14 6.06 -9.85
CA GLN A 74 10.09 7.52 -9.93
C GLN A 74 11.49 8.16 -9.92
N ASN A 75 12.38 7.62 -9.11
CA ASN A 75 13.76 8.08 -8.98
C ASN A 75 14.68 7.53 -10.09
N LYS A 76 14.13 6.80 -11.07
CA LYS A 76 14.85 6.19 -12.19
C LYS A 76 15.92 5.17 -11.74
N ARG A 77 15.72 4.56 -10.58
CA ARG A 77 16.51 3.42 -10.08
C ARG A 77 16.03 2.10 -10.67
N PHE A 78 14.75 2.04 -11.04
CA PHE A 78 14.19 0.95 -11.83
C PHE A 78 13.75 1.45 -13.21
N SER A 79 14.02 0.61 -14.21
CA SER A 79 13.31 0.65 -15.48
C SER A 79 11.84 0.29 -15.29
N ARG A 80 11.03 0.52 -16.33
CA ARG A 80 9.63 0.10 -16.34
C ARG A 80 9.49 -1.42 -16.15
N GLU A 81 10.31 -2.20 -16.83
CA GLU A 81 10.27 -3.67 -16.79
C GLU A 81 10.63 -4.19 -15.39
N GLU A 82 11.72 -3.69 -14.81
CA GLU A 82 12.13 -4.07 -13.45
C GLU A 82 11.06 -3.71 -12.42
N ALA A 83 10.44 -2.53 -12.52
CA ALA A 83 9.37 -2.13 -11.59
C ALA A 83 8.16 -3.06 -11.70
N LEU A 84 7.79 -3.48 -12.92
CA LEU A 84 6.68 -4.41 -13.14
C LEU A 84 7.01 -5.81 -12.61
N ASP A 85 8.23 -6.31 -12.85
CA ASP A 85 8.67 -7.61 -12.35
C ASP A 85 8.70 -7.66 -10.82
N LYS A 86 9.22 -6.62 -10.18
CA LYS A 86 9.20 -6.51 -8.71
C LYS A 86 7.79 -6.44 -8.17
N LEU A 87 6.91 -5.65 -8.82
CA LEU A 87 5.51 -5.56 -8.42
C LEU A 87 4.79 -6.90 -8.53
N ALA A 88 4.99 -7.63 -9.63
CA ALA A 88 4.40 -8.94 -9.87
C ALA A 88 4.89 -9.99 -8.86
N ALA A 89 6.15 -9.94 -8.46
CA ALA A 89 6.68 -10.83 -7.43
C ALA A 89 6.01 -10.61 -6.05
N VAL A 90 5.78 -9.34 -5.66
CA VAL A 90 5.06 -9.01 -4.42
C VAL A 90 3.58 -9.39 -4.52
N GLU A 91 2.94 -9.11 -5.66
CA GLU A 91 1.53 -9.46 -5.89
C GLU A 91 1.31 -10.97 -5.82
N ALA A 92 2.21 -11.78 -6.36
CA ALA A 92 2.10 -13.24 -6.30
C ALA A 92 2.14 -13.78 -4.85
N ILE A 93 2.87 -13.11 -3.95
CA ILE A 93 2.92 -13.47 -2.53
C ILE A 93 1.63 -13.02 -1.83
N VAL A 94 1.29 -11.74 -1.98
CA VAL A 94 0.16 -11.12 -1.27
C VAL A 94 -1.18 -11.69 -1.71
N MET A 95 -1.34 -11.97 -3.01
CA MET A 95 -2.55 -12.54 -3.60
C MET A 95 -2.53 -14.07 -3.66
N SER A 96 -1.61 -14.72 -2.94
CA SER A 96 -1.63 -16.17 -2.79
C SER A 96 -2.89 -16.63 -2.04
N ALA A 97 -3.23 -17.92 -2.15
CA ALA A 97 -4.41 -18.45 -1.49
C ALA A 97 -4.35 -18.20 0.03
N PRO A 98 -5.41 -17.65 0.64
CA PRO A 98 -5.48 -17.47 2.09
C PRO A 98 -5.19 -18.77 2.85
N PRO A 99 -4.56 -18.69 4.04
CA PRO A 99 -4.42 -19.86 4.91
C PRO A 99 -5.81 -20.34 5.34
N LYS A 100 -6.03 -21.65 5.28
CA LYS A 100 -7.31 -22.26 5.70
C LYS A 100 -7.55 -22.10 7.20
N GLY A 101 -8.81 -21.98 7.58
CA GLY A 101 -9.24 -21.93 8.98
C GLY A 101 -9.47 -20.49 9.45
N ASP A 102 -9.15 -20.20 10.71
CA ASP A 102 -9.57 -18.96 11.38
C ASP A 102 -8.98 -17.68 10.76
N LEU A 103 -7.92 -17.79 9.95
CA LEU A 103 -7.30 -16.66 9.26
C LEU A 103 -7.84 -16.42 7.84
N GLU A 104 -8.62 -17.35 7.27
CA GLU A 104 -9.02 -17.32 5.87
C GLU A 104 -9.76 -16.02 5.53
N GLU A 105 -10.86 -15.74 6.25
CA GLU A 105 -11.67 -14.54 6.05
C GLU A 105 -10.89 -13.24 6.33
N LEU A 106 -10.01 -13.24 7.35
CA LEU A 106 -9.20 -12.07 7.71
C LEU A 106 -8.20 -11.72 6.61
N VAL A 107 -7.58 -12.73 6.00
CA VAL A 107 -6.63 -12.54 4.90
C VAL A 107 -7.36 -12.15 3.61
N GLU A 108 -8.56 -12.68 3.36
CA GLU A 108 -9.39 -12.22 2.23
C GLU A 108 -9.76 -10.73 2.36
N ILE A 109 -10.17 -10.30 3.55
CA ILE A 109 -10.45 -8.89 3.85
C ILE A 109 -9.20 -8.03 3.62
N LEU A 110 -8.02 -8.50 4.04
CA LEU A 110 -6.75 -7.83 3.81
C LEU A 110 -6.42 -7.69 2.31
N GLN A 111 -6.71 -8.72 1.51
CA GLN A 111 -6.36 -8.80 0.09
C GLN A 111 -7.26 -7.91 -0.79
N LEU A 112 -8.54 -7.75 -0.44
CA LEU A 112 -9.51 -7.03 -1.26
C LEU A 112 -9.09 -5.59 -1.62
N PRO A 113 -8.62 -4.74 -0.68
CA PRO A 113 -8.11 -3.42 -1.03
C PRO A 113 -6.80 -3.45 -1.83
N LYS A 114 -5.99 -4.52 -1.70
CA LYS A 114 -4.71 -4.63 -2.42
C LYS A 114 -4.88 -4.83 -3.92
N LEU A 115 -6.06 -5.25 -4.39
CA LEU A 115 -6.41 -5.20 -5.81
C LEU A 115 -6.23 -3.80 -6.40
N VAL A 116 -6.60 -2.76 -5.65
CA VAL A 116 -6.45 -1.35 -6.06
C VAL A 116 -5.01 -0.89 -5.94
N LEU A 117 -4.29 -1.32 -4.90
CA LEU A 117 -2.86 -1.05 -4.76
C LEU A 117 -2.07 -1.55 -5.98
N PHE A 118 -2.24 -2.82 -6.34
CA PHE A 118 -1.53 -3.42 -7.47
C PHE A 118 -2.03 -2.90 -8.82
N GLY A 119 -3.34 -2.79 -9.00
CA GLY A 119 -3.95 -2.24 -10.21
C GLY A 119 -3.53 -0.79 -10.48
N GLY A 120 -3.56 0.05 -9.44
CA GLY A 120 -3.11 1.44 -9.51
C GLY A 120 -1.62 1.59 -9.72
N SER A 121 -0.81 0.73 -9.10
CA SER A 121 0.64 0.67 -9.32
C SER A 121 0.98 0.37 -10.78
N ARG A 122 0.30 -0.63 -11.39
CA ARG A 122 0.45 -0.93 -12.83
C ARG A 122 0.03 0.24 -13.71
N LYS A 123 -1.14 0.83 -13.44
CA LYS A 123 -1.63 2.00 -14.21
C LYS A 123 -0.65 3.16 -14.12
N TYR A 124 -0.10 3.45 -12.94
CA TYR A 124 0.92 4.47 -12.76
C TYR A 124 2.18 4.20 -13.60
N ILE A 125 2.75 3.00 -13.52
CA ILE A 125 3.94 2.60 -14.29
C ILE A 125 3.67 2.66 -15.81
N SER A 126 2.47 2.30 -16.25
CA SER A 126 2.06 2.37 -17.66
C SER A 126 1.94 3.83 -18.16
N GLY A 127 1.61 4.76 -17.26
CA GLY A 127 1.31 6.16 -17.58
C GLY A 127 -0.13 6.40 -18.08
N GLU A 128 -0.99 5.38 -18.06
CA GLU A 128 -2.35 5.42 -18.60
C GLU A 128 -3.39 5.57 -17.48
N PHE A 129 -3.64 6.82 -17.06
CA PHE A 129 -4.63 7.15 -16.04
C PHE A 129 -5.17 8.57 -16.21
N ASP A 130 -6.35 8.81 -15.62
CA ASP A 130 -7.01 10.12 -15.56
C ASP A 130 -6.73 10.76 -14.19
N LYS A 131 -6.70 12.09 -14.13
CA LYS A 131 -6.46 12.85 -12.91
C LYS A 131 -7.73 13.50 -12.33
N ASP A 132 -8.87 13.40 -13.00
CA ASP A 132 -10.16 13.88 -12.48
C ASP A 132 -10.76 12.92 -11.44
N ILE A 133 -10.16 12.91 -10.24
CA ILE A 133 -10.59 12.10 -9.10
C ILE A 133 -12.08 12.27 -8.80
N LYS A 134 -12.63 13.48 -8.95
CA LYS A 134 -14.05 13.72 -8.63
C LYS A 134 -14.97 12.94 -9.55
N THR A 135 -14.67 12.95 -10.84
CA THR A 135 -15.43 12.20 -11.83
C THR A 135 -15.24 10.70 -11.64
N LEU A 136 -14.00 10.25 -11.41
CA LEU A 136 -13.70 8.84 -11.14
C LEU A 136 -14.45 8.31 -9.90
N VAL A 137 -14.44 9.04 -8.78
CA VAL A 137 -15.18 8.62 -7.56
C VAL A 137 -16.67 8.46 -7.84
N LYS A 138 -17.28 9.41 -8.57
CA LYS A 138 -18.70 9.30 -8.95
C LYS A 138 -18.97 8.10 -9.84
N THR A 139 -18.11 7.87 -10.82
CA THR A 139 -18.22 6.72 -11.74
C THR A 139 -18.12 5.41 -10.97
N GLY A 140 -17.08 5.23 -10.16
CA GLY A 140 -16.85 3.99 -9.43
C GLY A 140 -17.98 3.66 -8.46
N ARG A 141 -18.48 4.64 -7.69
CA ARG A 141 -19.67 4.46 -6.84
C ARG A 141 -20.92 4.07 -7.63
N ALA A 142 -21.11 4.63 -8.83
CA ALA A 142 -22.26 4.32 -9.66
C ALA A 142 -22.19 2.93 -10.34
N GLN A 143 -20.99 2.32 -10.37
CA GLN A 143 -20.73 1.04 -11.01
C GLN A 143 -20.54 -0.12 -10.04
N ILE A 144 -20.28 0.13 -8.75
CA ILE A 144 -19.95 -0.94 -7.78
C ILE A 144 -20.96 -2.11 -7.79
N ASP A 145 -22.25 -1.82 -7.93
CA ASP A 145 -23.33 -2.82 -7.96
C ASP A 145 -23.69 -3.31 -9.38
N LYS A 146 -23.12 -2.71 -10.43
CA LYS A 146 -23.48 -2.98 -11.84
C LYS A 146 -22.38 -3.69 -12.61
N ASP A 147 -21.15 -3.24 -12.38
CA ASP A 147 -19.95 -3.67 -13.06
C ASP A 147 -18.77 -3.46 -12.09
N MET A 148 -18.54 -4.48 -11.26
CA MET A 148 -17.50 -4.46 -10.23
C MET A 148 -16.11 -4.38 -10.85
N GLU A 149 -15.89 -4.94 -12.04
CA GLU A 149 -14.62 -4.85 -12.76
C GLU A 149 -14.35 -3.40 -13.18
N LEU A 150 -15.34 -2.72 -13.74
CA LEU A 150 -15.23 -1.30 -14.07
C LEU A 150 -15.06 -0.42 -12.82
N ALA A 151 -15.73 -0.74 -11.72
CA ALA A 151 -15.54 -0.04 -10.46
C ALA A 151 -14.12 -0.20 -9.92
N LEU A 152 -13.58 -1.42 -9.95
CA LEU A 152 -12.20 -1.73 -9.55
C LEU A 152 -11.18 -1.04 -10.47
N GLU A 153 -11.43 -1.03 -11.78
CA GLU A 153 -10.57 -0.31 -12.73
C GLU A 153 -10.58 1.20 -12.44
N THR A 154 -11.75 1.75 -12.11
CA THR A 154 -11.90 3.16 -11.74
C THR A 154 -11.15 3.49 -10.45
N ALA A 155 -11.23 2.63 -9.43
CA ALA A 155 -10.44 2.78 -8.21
C ALA A 155 -8.93 2.68 -8.46
N SER A 156 -8.51 1.76 -9.33
CA SER A 156 -7.11 1.65 -9.75
C SER A 156 -6.63 2.91 -10.47
N ASN A 157 -7.49 3.56 -11.26
CA ASN A 157 -7.19 4.84 -11.90
C ASN A 157 -6.97 5.95 -10.86
N ILE A 158 -7.84 6.02 -9.85
CA ILE A 158 -7.69 6.95 -8.71
C ILE A 158 -6.36 6.71 -7.99
N ALA A 159 -6.03 5.46 -7.68
CA ALA A 159 -4.76 5.10 -7.04
C ALA A 159 -3.53 5.55 -7.86
N ALA A 160 -3.55 5.37 -9.19
CA ALA A 160 -2.48 5.85 -10.06
C ALA A 160 -2.32 7.39 -10.01
N ALA A 161 -3.43 8.12 -10.03
CA ALA A 161 -3.42 9.57 -9.90
C ALA A 161 -2.90 10.03 -8.52
N VAL A 162 -3.21 9.29 -7.45
CA VAL A 162 -2.66 9.53 -6.10
C VAL A 162 -1.15 9.35 -6.07
N ILE A 163 -0.63 8.26 -6.65
CA ILE A 163 0.81 8.02 -6.75
C ILE A 163 1.50 9.18 -7.51
N ASP A 164 0.82 9.75 -8.50
CA ASP A 164 1.28 10.92 -9.26
C ASP A 164 1.13 12.27 -8.52
N GLY A 165 0.65 12.26 -7.28
CA GLY A 165 0.56 13.43 -6.41
C GLY A 165 -0.79 14.13 -6.43
N ALA A 166 -1.84 13.54 -7.01
CA ALA A 166 -3.20 14.06 -6.83
C ALA A 166 -3.64 13.89 -5.38
N ALA A 167 -4.22 14.96 -4.81
CA ALA A 167 -4.85 14.87 -3.50
C ALA A 167 -6.14 14.03 -3.59
N CYS A 168 -6.11 12.82 -3.02
CA CYS A 168 -7.28 12.00 -2.71
C CYS A 168 -7.34 11.77 -1.20
N CYS A 169 -8.10 10.82 -0.64
CA CYS A 169 -9.53 10.56 -0.75
C CYS A 169 -10.29 11.00 0.52
N GLY A 170 -9.63 11.67 1.48
CA GLY A 170 -10.18 12.00 2.78
C GLY A 170 -11.39 12.94 2.76
N LYS A 171 -11.72 13.55 1.62
CA LYS A 171 -13.00 14.29 1.42
C LYS A 171 -14.15 13.41 0.89
N TYR A 172 -13.86 12.21 0.42
CA TYR A 172 -14.82 11.28 -0.18
C TYR A 172 -15.06 10.03 0.69
N VAL A 173 -14.15 9.74 1.62
CA VAL A 173 -14.22 8.61 2.57
C VAL A 173 -15.06 8.94 3.82
N LYS A 174 -15.30 10.24 4.10
CA LYS A 174 -15.85 10.71 5.38
C LYS A 174 -17.37 10.63 5.55
N ASP A 175 -18.12 10.32 4.50
CA ASP A 175 -19.57 10.53 4.52
C ASP A 175 -20.37 9.36 5.13
N ASP A 176 -19.79 8.15 5.22
CA ASP A 176 -20.39 6.99 5.92
C ASP A 176 -19.32 5.94 6.29
N LEU A 177 -18.64 6.13 7.42
CA LEU A 177 -17.69 5.15 7.98
C LEU A 177 -18.39 4.07 8.81
N GLU A 178 -19.70 4.20 9.08
CA GLU A 178 -20.44 3.22 9.87
C GLU A 178 -20.78 1.99 9.03
N ASN A 179 -21.04 2.17 7.72
CA ASN A 179 -21.24 1.07 6.77
C ASN A 179 -20.54 1.37 5.43
N PRO A 180 -19.21 1.27 5.37
CA PRO A 180 -18.47 1.53 4.13
C PRO A 180 -18.88 0.53 3.04
N THR A 181 -19.07 1.02 1.81
CA THR A 181 -19.19 0.14 0.64
C THR A 181 -17.83 -0.43 0.27
N LEU A 182 -17.78 -1.50 -0.53
CA LEU A 182 -16.50 -2.01 -1.08
C LEU A 182 -15.71 -0.93 -1.83
N PHE A 183 -16.40 -0.01 -2.51
CA PHE A 183 -15.73 1.11 -3.17
C PHE A 183 -15.14 2.11 -2.15
N ASP A 184 -15.75 2.26 -0.97
CA ASP A 184 -15.19 3.07 0.12
C ASP A 184 -13.89 2.47 0.66
N GLU A 185 -13.86 1.15 0.86
CA GLU A 185 -12.64 0.41 1.25
C GLU A 185 -11.50 0.63 0.25
N TRP A 186 -11.82 0.65 -1.04
CA TRP A 186 -10.86 0.98 -2.10
C TRP A 186 -10.37 2.43 -2.05
N LEU A 187 -11.23 3.39 -1.71
CA LEU A 187 -10.83 4.78 -1.50
C LEU A 187 -9.99 4.95 -0.22
N ILE A 188 -10.26 4.15 0.82
CA ILE A 188 -9.45 4.11 2.04
C ILE A 188 -8.03 3.63 1.71
N GLU A 189 -7.88 2.59 0.89
CA GLU A 189 -6.55 2.17 0.42
C GLU A 189 -5.87 3.26 -0.41
N CYS A 190 -6.62 3.97 -1.27
CA CYS A 190 -6.06 5.10 -2.01
C CYS A 190 -5.56 6.23 -1.08
N GLU A 191 -6.26 6.53 0.02
CA GLU A 191 -5.75 7.47 1.05
C GLU A 191 -4.51 6.91 1.74
N ARG A 192 -4.51 5.62 2.11
CA ARG A 192 -3.33 4.96 2.69
C ARG A 192 -2.12 5.05 1.76
N MET A 193 -2.33 4.92 0.45
CA MET A 193 -1.28 5.11 -0.55
C MET A 193 -0.76 6.55 -0.59
N ASN A 194 -1.65 7.55 -0.49
CA ASN A 194 -1.28 8.97 -0.42
C ASN A 194 -0.40 9.27 0.82
N GLU A 195 -0.80 8.76 1.99
CA GLU A 195 -0.04 8.89 3.23
C GLU A 195 1.31 8.16 3.13
N GLY A 196 1.31 6.95 2.58
CA GLY A 196 2.51 6.16 2.33
C GLY A 196 3.50 6.90 1.42
N MET A 197 3.03 7.44 0.29
CA MET A 197 3.86 8.23 -0.62
C MET A 197 4.43 9.48 0.04
N THR A 198 3.65 10.13 0.91
CA THR A 198 4.09 11.28 1.71
C THR A 198 5.21 10.88 2.68
N SER A 199 5.08 9.74 3.36
CA SER A 199 6.11 9.23 4.27
C SER A 199 7.42 8.89 3.54
N LEU A 200 7.31 8.45 2.29
CA LEU A 200 8.44 8.07 1.43
C LEU A 200 9.03 9.24 0.62
N LYS A 201 8.65 10.50 0.86
CA LYS A 201 9.07 11.64 0.01
C LYS A 201 10.59 11.76 -0.23
N ASN A 202 11.41 11.35 0.74
CA ASN A 202 12.87 11.39 0.70
C ASN A 202 13.51 10.01 0.46
N PHE A 203 12.71 8.98 0.18
CA PHE A 203 13.20 7.64 -0.09
C PHE A 203 13.89 7.62 -1.46
N ASP A 204 15.19 7.30 -1.44
CA ASP A 204 16.01 7.01 -2.61
C ASP A 204 17.08 6.02 -2.18
N GLU A 205 17.03 4.80 -2.73
CA GLU A 205 18.05 3.78 -2.52
C GLU A 205 18.68 3.45 -3.88
N SER A 206 20.02 3.38 -3.94
CA SER A 206 20.75 2.96 -5.15
C SER A 206 20.87 1.43 -5.17
N THR A 207 20.98 0.85 -6.37
CA THR A 207 21.08 -0.60 -6.55
C THR A 207 22.40 -1.22 -6.06
N GLY A 208 23.30 -0.43 -5.46
CA GLY A 208 24.59 -0.90 -4.96
C GLY A 208 25.55 -1.42 -6.04
N GLU A 209 25.20 -1.26 -7.33
CA GLU A 209 26.02 -1.68 -8.48
C GLU A 209 26.84 -0.54 -9.09
N ASP A 210 26.71 0.69 -8.57
CA ASP A 210 27.51 1.83 -8.99
C ASP A 210 28.70 2.05 -8.02
N ASP A 211 29.77 1.27 -8.23
CA ASP A 211 31.16 1.61 -7.85
C ASP A 211 32.09 1.41 -9.07
#